data_AF-A0A0W0SNP1-F1
#
_entry.id   AF-A0A0W0SNP1-F1
#
_cell.length_a   1.000
_cell.length_b   1.000
_cell.length_c   1.000
_cell.angle_alpha   90.00
_cell.angle_beta   90.00
_cell.angle_gamma   90.00
#
_symmetry.space_group_name_H-M   'P 1'
#
loop_
_entity.id
_entity.type
_entity.pdbx_description
1 polymer ?
#
loop_
_entity_poly.entity_id
_entity_poly.type
_entity_poly.pdbx_seq_one_letter_code
_entity_poly.pdbx_strand_id
1 'polypeptide(L)'
;MDTKEHTQLGNALRFSGINDNPYLRVDEQGILHLKLMRYHEDGIPEPMTLEMTAGEIIAMAADFFTDRNWNMKLNLPSCHSFKMAEQFADQPSSCSLGEYLIEQPVTHEEESAFIKAYNNLASPDVNRANIDLIYKIDGSTYIPFSATLNDYVKQLMFYFRVKDYGEMLNRNQTHFTPWSVRVYTLGHHLALRYARIAYELKQLIANADYQSTNEDLQNIFKTLQTKQDGFSIKNLQDLFYRYQALTFCTELFVFHYYSDHFAAGHMSMVGDLRVLLAERFGTWGSILANNLHNELNRVGVYTQRPYDPTPSPREAPTAARGDGDFNSCINHLNKEACIAGMQCSLQDLNHVMNGHEILEQGQYGGLEHLPDADFHYRQLQPLLVIGEDTKIYRRENLNRIKTLSPSDYAKLQAAPAECGYCELTSKWDAFWLVAKLRLLPFAYEGEVQPLSASELLRIEMEERALNPDRDPIPIPPCTPEEKPALQVPDWHTPSQEVQLLMGLDKYSLLAAKPKPQSQKVEIKEETPTP
;
A
#
# COMPACT_ATOMS: atom_id res chain seq x y z
N MET A 1 0.63 -3.24 2.53
CA MET A 1 0.64 -4.55 1.85
C MET A 1 2.05 -5.10 1.96
N ASP A 2 2.22 -6.39 1.74
CA ASP A 2 3.58 -6.93 1.70
C ASP A 2 4.27 -6.67 0.34
N THR A 3 5.58 -6.83 0.33
CA THR A 3 6.42 -6.59 -0.86
C THR A 3 5.94 -7.40 -2.07
N LYS A 4 5.50 -8.65 -1.90
CA LYS A 4 5.08 -9.52 -3.01
C LYS A 4 3.71 -9.13 -3.53
N GLU A 5 2.79 -8.72 -2.67
CA GLU A 5 1.47 -8.23 -3.02
C GLU A 5 1.58 -7.00 -3.93
N HIS A 6 2.42 -6.03 -3.56
CA HIS A 6 2.75 -4.88 -4.42
C HIS A 6 3.32 -5.31 -5.77
N THR A 7 4.27 -6.26 -5.79
CA THR A 7 4.86 -6.75 -7.05
C THR A 7 3.81 -7.36 -7.96
N GLN A 8 2.93 -8.19 -7.41
CA GLN A 8 1.91 -8.88 -8.18
C GLN A 8 0.86 -7.91 -8.72
N LEU A 9 0.46 -6.92 -7.92
CA LEU A 9 -0.44 -5.86 -8.34
C LEU A 9 0.12 -5.08 -9.53
N GLY A 10 1.36 -4.58 -9.42
CA GLY A 10 1.97 -3.81 -10.52
C GLY A 10 2.20 -4.63 -11.79
N ASN A 11 2.57 -5.91 -11.67
CA ASN A 11 2.74 -6.80 -12.82
C ASN A 11 1.39 -7.21 -13.46
N ALA A 12 0.27 -7.04 -12.75
CA ALA A 12 -1.08 -7.27 -13.29
C ALA A 12 -1.60 -6.08 -14.12
N LEU A 13 -1.00 -4.90 -14.00
CA LEU A 13 -1.41 -3.71 -14.75
C LEU A 13 -1.17 -3.88 -16.26
N ARG A 14 -1.97 -3.17 -17.05
CA ARG A 14 -1.87 -3.17 -18.52
C ARG A 14 -1.63 -1.76 -19.03
N PHE A 15 -0.70 -1.66 -19.98
CA PHE A 15 -0.23 -0.40 -20.52
C PHE A 15 -0.50 -0.35 -22.02
N SER A 16 -0.94 0.81 -22.50
CA SER A 16 -1.19 1.09 -23.91
C SER A 16 -0.34 2.26 -24.38
N GLY A 17 -0.11 2.39 -25.69
CA GLY A 17 0.55 3.57 -26.27
C GLY A 17 2.06 3.68 -25.99
N ILE A 18 2.71 2.59 -25.57
CA ILE A 18 4.14 2.55 -25.21
C ILE A 18 5.04 2.02 -26.33
N ASN A 19 4.50 1.83 -27.53
CA ASN A 19 5.25 1.33 -28.68
C ASN A 19 6.40 2.28 -29.02
N ASP A 20 7.52 1.72 -29.47
CA ASP A 20 8.70 2.43 -29.97
C ASP A 20 9.49 3.26 -28.94
N ASN A 21 9.10 3.25 -27.65
CA ASN A 21 9.87 3.90 -26.60
C ASN A 21 11.05 3.01 -26.14
N PRO A 22 12.32 3.43 -26.31
CA PRO A 22 13.49 2.60 -25.98
C PRO A 22 13.68 2.38 -24.47
N TYR A 23 12.91 3.06 -23.63
CA TYR A 23 12.98 2.96 -22.17
C TYR A 23 11.86 2.11 -21.57
N LEU A 24 10.91 1.66 -22.40
CA LEU A 24 9.76 0.86 -22.00
C LEU A 24 9.75 -0.44 -22.81
N ARG A 25 9.56 -1.57 -22.14
CA ARG A 25 9.50 -2.89 -22.77
C ARG A 25 8.41 -3.72 -22.12
N VAL A 26 7.56 -4.35 -22.90
CA VAL A 26 6.60 -5.34 -22.40
C VAL A 26 7.13 -6.73 -22.71
N ASP A 27 7.11 -7.63 -21.74
CA ASP A 27 7.48 -9.03 -21.96
C ASP A 27 6.31 -9.88 -22.49
N GLU A 28 6.57 -11.17 -22.71
CA GLU A 28 5.59 -12.11 -23.24
C GLU A 28 4.36 -12.30 -22.33
N GLN A 29 4.50 -11.99 -21.04
CA GLN A 29 3.43 -12.09 -20.04
C GLN A 29 2.63 -10.80 -19.93
N GLY A 30 2.97 -9.75 -20.69
CA GLY A 30 2.32 -8.46 -20.64
C GLY A 30 2.82 -7.57 -19.50
N ILE A 31 3.93 -7.92 -18.85
CA ILE A 31 4.51 -7.15 -17.74
C ILE A 31 5.36 -6.02 -18.32
N LEU A 32 5.14 -4.81 -17.82
CA LEU A 32 5.97 -3.65 -18.17
C LEU A 32 7.30 -3.71 -17.42
N HIS A 33 8.38 -3.60 -18.18
CA HIS A 33 9.74 -3.33 -17.73
C HIS A 33 10.10 -1.92 -18.18
N LEU A 34 10.65 -1.11 -17.29
CA LEU A 34 11.05 0.25 -17.62
C LEU A 34 12.37 0.64 -16.98
N LYS A 35 13.12 1.45 -17.71
CA LYS A 35 14.34 2.09 -17.24
C LYS A 35 13.95 3.32 -16.42
N LEU A 36 14.32 3.36 -15.13
CA LEU A 36 13.94 4.44 -14.23
C LEU A 36 14.41 5.80 -14.77
N MET A 37 13.56 6.82 -14.66
CA MET A 37 13.88 8.18 -15.09
C MET A 37 14.12 9.07 -13.89
N ARG A 38 15.35 9.52 -13.64
CA ARG A 38 15.62 10.49 -12.59
C ARG A 38 15.17 11.88 -13.03
N TYR A 39 14.45 12.58 -12.16
CA TYR A 39 14.12 13.98 -12.40
C TYR A 39 15.32 14.86 -12.05
N HIS A 40 15.75 15.71 -12.98
CA HIS A 40 16.90 16.60 -12.81
C HIS A 40 16.46 18.05 -12.62
N GLU A 41 17.28 18.87 -11.95
CA GLU A 41 16.94 20.27 -11.64
C GLU A 41 16.80 21.16 -12.89
N ASP A 42 17.37 20.77 -14.03
CA ASP A 42 17.21 21.47 -15.32
C ASP A 42 15.87 21.15 -16.01
N GLY A 43 15.02 20.35 -15.35
CA GLY A 43 13.73 19.88 -15.82
C GLY A 43 13.81 18.65 -16.72
N ILE A 44 15.00 18.24 -17.19
CA ILE A 44 15.15 17.17 -18.19
C ILE A 44 15.34 15.81 -17.49
N PRO A 45 14.51 14.80 -17.79
CA PRO A 45 14.67 13.48 -17.19
C PRO A 45 15.94 12.79 -17.69
N GLU A 46 16.59 12.05 -16.79
CA GLU A 46 17.78 11.27 -17.09
C GLU A 46 17.52 9.76 -16.91
N PRO A 47 17.84 8.91 -17.90
CA PRO A 47 17.64 7.46 -17.77
C PRO A 47 18.71 6.82 -16.87
N MET A 48 18.27 6.18 -15.78
CA MET A 48 19.12 5.44 -14.85
C MET A 48 19.46 4.05 -15.38
N THR A 49 20.61 3.48 -15.02
CA THR A 49 21.00 2.13 -15.50
C THR A 49 20.05 1.01 -15.07
N LEU A 50 19.32 1.22 -13.97
CA LEU A 50 18.39 0.25 -13.41
C LEU A 50 17.09 0.16 -14.23
N GLU A 51 16.89 -0.99 -14.87
CA GLU A 51 15.58 -1.42 -15.39
C GLU A 51 14.85 -2.18 -14.28
N MET A 52 13.54 -2.01 -14.14
CA MET A 52 12.67 -2.70 -13.16
C MET A 52 11.32 -3.02 -13.77
N THR A 53 10.62 -4.04 -13.26
CA THR A 53 9.21 -4.24 -13.61
C THR A 53 8.32 -3.21 -12.93
N ALA A 54 7.12 -2.99 -13.47
CA ALA A 54 6.11 -2.14 -12.84
C ALA A 54 5.85 -2.56 -11.37
N GLY A 55 5.68 -3.87 -11.14
CA GLY A 55 5.54 -4.42 -9.78
C GLY A 55 6.74 -4.17 -8.88
N GLU A 56 7.96 -4.30 -9.39
CA GLU A 56 9.16 -4.01 -8.60
C GLU A 56 9.21 -2.53 -8.19
N ILE A 57 8.78 -1.60 -9.04
CA ILE A 57 8.78 -0.18 -8.69
C ILE A 57 7.81 0.10 -7.55
N ILE A 58 6.57 -0.43 -7.65
CA ILE A 58 5.56 -0.30 -6.59
C ILE A 58 6.06 -0.92 -5.28
N ALA A 59 6.67 -2.10 -5.34
CA ALA A 59 7.14 -2.81 -4.14
C ALA A 59 8.34 -2.15 -3.46
N MET A 60 9.14 -1.38 -4.20
CA MET A 60 10.37 -0.76 -3.71
C MET A 60 10.18 0.69 -3.26
N ALA A 61 9.23 1.39 -3.87
CA ALA A 61 8.85 2.74 -3.52
C ALA A 61 8.40 2.82 -2.04
N ALA A 62 8.68 3.96 -1.40
CA ALA A 62 8.30 4.30 -0.03
C ALA A 62 8.89 3.44 1.11
N ASP A 63 8.70 2.12 1.07
CA ASP A 63 9.13 1.20 2.13
C ASP A 63 10.65 1.04 2.20
N PHE A 64 11.31 1.01 1.04
CA PHE A 64 12.75 0.74 0.94
C PHE A 64 13.53 1.89 0.30
N PHE A 65 12.90 2.65 -0.58
CA PHE A 65 13.52 3.77 -1.27
C PHE A 65 12.61 5.01 -1.25
N THR A 66 12.86 5.90 -0.28
CA THR A 66 12.24 7.22 -0.18
C THR A 66 13.10 8.16 0.67
N ASP A 67 12.77 9.45 0.73
CA ASP A 67 13.36 10.36 1.72
C ASP A 67 12.60 10.16 3.04
N ARG A 68 13.27 9.65 4.08
CA ARG A 68 12.66 9.39 5.41
C ARG A 68 11.92 10.57 6.05
N ASN A 69 12.13 11.80 5.57
CA ASN A 69 11.49 13.02 6.07
C ASN A 69 10.54 13.66 5.05
N TRP A 70 10.23 12.99 3.94
CA TRP A 70 9.45 13.59 2.86
C TRP A 70 8.03 13.93 3.31
N ASN A 71 7.38 13.02 4.02
CA ASN A 71 6.04 13.17 4.59
C ASN A 71 5.91 14.37 5.53
N MET A 72 6.97 14.68 6.30
CA MET A 72 6.98 15.83 7.21
C MET A 72 6.88 17.17 6.49
N LYS A 73 7.04 17.19 5.15
CA LYS A 73 6.96 18.40 4.32
C LYS A 73 5.58 18.65 3.74
N LEU A 74 4.65 17.70 3.87
CA LEU A 74 3.31 17.79 3.28
C LEU A 74 2.30 18.57 4.17
N ASN A 75 2.72 19.08 5.33
CA ASN A 75 1.89 19.84 6.27
C ASN A 75 0.49 19.24 6.49
N LEU A 76 0.44 17.94 6.77
CA LEU A 76 -0.81 17.19 6.85
C LEU A 76 -1.49 17.40 8.20
N PRO A 77 -2.76 17.85 8.26
CA PRO A 77 -3.50 17.94 9.50
C PRO A 77 -3.79 16.54 10.07
N SER A 78 -3.83 16.44 11.40
CA SER A 78 -4.35 15.23 12.06
C SER A 78 -5.87 15.15 11.92
N CYS A 79 -6.44 13.94 11.94
CA CYS A 79 -7.89 13.74 11.87
C CYS A 79 -8.62 14.51 12.99
N HIS A 80 -8.04 14.51 14.19
CA HIS A 80 -8.54 15.25 15.34
C HIS A 80 -8.47 16.77 15.11
N SER A 81 -7.33 17.29 14.65
CA SER A 81 -7.19 18.74 14.40
C SER A 81 -8.17 19.22 13.34
N PHE A 82 -8.42 18.41 12.32
CA PHE A 82 -9.41 18.69 11.28
C PHE A 82 -10.82 18.80 11.85
N LYS A 83 -11.22 17.86 12.71
CA LYS A 83 -12.56 17.87 13.33
C LYS A 83 -12.79 19.06 14.28
N MET A 84 -11.74 19.55 14.94
CA MET A 84 -11.88 20.50 16.05
C MET A 84 -11.52 21.95 15.70
N ALA A 85 -10.71 22.20 14.66
CA ALA A 85 -10.19 23.55 14.42
C ALA A 85 -11.20 24.46 13.70
N GLU A 86 -11.39 25.67 14.23
CA GLU A 86 -12.27 26.70 13.67
C GLU A 86 -11.94 27.05 12.22
N GLN A 87 -10.67 26.95 11.81
CA GLN A 87 -10.23 27.21 10.44
C GLN A 87 -10.85 26.25 9.40
N PHE A 88 -11.39 25.11 9.85
CA PHE A 88 -12.11 24.16 9.01
C PHE A 88 -13.63 24.22 9.24
N ALA A 89 -14.13 25.09 10.12
CA ALA A 89 -15.55 25.18 10.47
C ALA A 89 -16.44 25.70 9.33
N ASP A 90 -15.84 26.44 8.38
CA ASP A 90 -16.51 26.92 7.17
C ASP A 90 -16.64 25.82 6.10
N GLN A 91 -16.01 24.64 6.30
CA GLN A 91 -16.20 23.50 5.41
C GLN A 91 -17.59 22.90 5.63
N PRO A 92 -18.25 22.38 4.58
CA PRO A 92 -19.49 21.64 4.73
C PRO A 92 -19.33 20.56 5.80
N SER A 93 -20.30 20.43 6.71
CA SER A 93 -20.25 19.43 7.79
C SER A 93 -20.16 17.98 7.31
N SER A 94 -20.34 17.74 6.01
CA SER A 94 -20.19 16.46 5.33
C SER A 94 -18.79 16.20 4.74
N CYS A 95 -17.88 17.18 4.72
CA CYS A 95 -16.56 17.03 4.11
C CYS A 95 -15.61 16.28 5.05
N SER A 96 -15.20 15.08 4.66
CA SER A 96 -14.17 14.30 5.32
C SER A 96 -12.77 14.90 5.10
N LEU A 97 -11.81 14.55 5.96
CA LEU A 97 -10.43 15.00 5.77
C LEU A 97 -9.84 14.52 4.43
N GLY A 98 -10.24 13.34 3.95
CA GLY A 98 -9.79 12.85 2.64
C GLY A 98 -10.29 13.72 1.48
N GLU A 99 -11.58 14.06 1.47
CA GLU A 99 -12.18 14.97 0.47
C GLU A 99 -11.52 16.35 0.51
N TYR A 100 -11.31 16.90 1.70
CA TYR A 100 -10.59 18.17 1.87
C TYR A 100 -9.18 18.12 1.26
N LEU A 101 -8.42 17.04 1.50
CA LEU A 101 -7.06 16.87 1.00
C LEU A 101 -7.00 16.69 -0.53
N ILE A 102 -8.04 16.14 -1.14
CA ILE A 102 -8.17 16.04 -2.60
C ILE A 102 -8.36 17.41 -3.23
N GLU A 103 -9.14 18.29 -2.61
CA GLU A 103 -9.43 19.61 -3.16
C GLU A 103 -8.30 20.63 -2.95
N GLN A 104 -7.33 20.35 -2.08
CA GLN A 104 -6.23 21.28 -1.86
C GLN A 104 -5.34 21.38 -3.11
N PRO A 105 -4.99 22.60 -3.58
CA PRO A 105 -4.05 22.76 -4.67
C PRO A 105 -2.70 22.13 -4.31
N VAL A 106 -2.03 21.55 -5.30
CA VAL A 106 -0.67 21.04 -5.12
C VAL A 106 0.30 22.22 -5.08
N THR A 107 1.12 22.28 -4.03
CA THR A 107 2.11 23.35 -3.86
C THR A 107 3.48 22.92 -4.39
N HIS A 108 4.32 23.90 -4.77
CA HIS A 108 5.67 23.63 -5.27
C HIS A 108 6.55 22.94 -4.21
N GLU A 109 6.32 23.22 -2.92
CA GLU A 109 6.99 22.57 -1.80
C GLU A 109 6.67 21.07 -1.73
N GLU A 110 5.40 20.70 -1.93
CA GLU A 110 4.96 19.31 -1.99
C GLU A 110 5.55 18.59 -3.19
N GLU A 111 5.53 19.23 -4.37
CA GLU A 111 6.14 18.68 -5.58
C GLU A 111 7.63 18.41 -5.39
N SER A 112 8.35 19.39 -4.86
CA SER A 112 9.78 19.28 -4.58
C SER A 112 10.06 18.16 -3.56
N ALA A 113 9.21 18.01 -2.55
CA ALA A 113 9.33 16.94 -1.56
C ALA A 113 9.10 15.56 -2.19
N PHE A 114 8.06 15.41 -3.02
CA PHE A 114 7.74 14.17 -3.72
C PHE A 114 8.82 13.78 -4.72
N ILE A 115 9.26 14.72 -5.58
CA ILE A 115 10.33 14.49 -6.56
C ILE A 115 11.61 14.02 -5.86
N LYS A 116 11.95 14.62 -4.72
CA LYS A 116 13.10 14.18 -3.92
C LYS A 116 12.91 12.76 -3.38
N ALA A 117 11.71 12.41 -2.93
CA ALA A 117 11.37 11.07 -2.44
C ALA A 117 11.52 10.03 -3.57
N TYR A 118 10.94 10.30 -4.73
CA TYR A 118 11.07 9.47 -5.94
C TYR A 118 12.53 9.34 -6.42
N ASN A 119 13.29 10.44 -6.42
CA ASN A 119 14.70 10.44 -6.82
C ASN A 119 15.62 9.61 -5.90
N ASN A 120 15.16 9.19 -4.71
CA ASN A 120 15.90 8.21 -3.90
C ASN A 120 15.81 6.79 -4.49
N LEU A 121 14.68 6.43 -5.10
CA LEU A 121 14.56 5.19 -5.89
C LEU A 121 15.31 5.34 -7.21
N ALA A 122 15.09 6.44 -7.93
CA ALA A 122 15.80 6.77 -9.17
C ALA A 122 17.20 7.38 -8.92
N SER A 123 17.95 6.81 -7.96
CA SER A 123 19.32 7.22 -7.65
C SER A 123 20.35 6.36 -8.40
N PRO A 124 21.45 6.95 -8.91
CA PRO A 124 22.53 6.18 -9.53
C PRO A 124 23.19 5.17 -8.58
N ASP A 125 23.01 5.34 -7.26
CA ASP A 125 23.53 4.42 -6.24
C ASP A 125 22.66 3.16 -6.07
N VAL A 126 21.42 3.18 -6.56
CA VAL A 126 20.50 2.04 -6.48
C VAL A 126 20.77 1.11 -7.66
N ASN A 127 21.04 -0.15 -7.36
CA ASN A 127 21.31 -1.17 -8.36
C ASN A 127 20.51 -2.45 -8.09
N ARG A 128 20.55 -3.37 -9.06
CA ARG A 128 19.82 -4.64 -9.01
C ARG A 128 20.12 -5.46 -7.74
N ALA A 129 21.36 -5.43 -7.24
CA ALA A 129 21.72 -6.17 -6.04
C ALA A 129 21.03 -5.61 -4.77
N ASN A 130 20.67 -4.32 -4.73
CA ASN A 130 19.86 -3.77 -3.65
C ASN A 130 18.43 -4.34 -3.67
N ILE A 131 17.83 -4.41 -4.87
CA ILE A 131 16.48 -4.95 -5.08
C ILE A 131 16.45 -6.45 -4.72
N ASP A 132 17.39 -7.21 -5.25
CA ASP A 132 17.50 -8.65 -5.00
C ASP A 132 17.74 -8.96 -3.51
N LEU A 133 18.49 -8.11 -2.80
CA LEU A 133 18.70 -8.24 -1.36
C LEU A 133 17.40 -8.10 -0.58
N ILE A 134 16.53 -7.15 -0.96
CA ILE A 134 15.22 -6.95 -0.31
C ILE A 134 14.36 -8.20 -0.51
N TYR A 135 14.19 -8.65 -1.76
CA TYR A 135 13.43 -9.88 -2.04
C TYR A 135 14.04 -11.11 -1.38
N LYS A 136 15.36 -11.19 -1.26
CA LYS A 136 16.02 -12.28 -0.54
C LYS A 136 15.67 -12.26 0.95
N ILE A 137 15.67 -11.10 1.59
CA ILE A 137 15.29 -11.00 3.01
C ILE A 137 13.82 -11.36 3.18
N ASP A 138 12.93 -10.81 2.34
CA ASP A 138 11.50 -11.08 2.38
C ASP A 138 11.18 -12.56 2.11
N GLY A 139 11.81 -13.17 1.11
CA GLY A 139 11.62 -14.58 0.75
C GLY A 139 12.27 -15.58 1.70
N SER A 140 13.10 -15.15 2.65
CA SER A 140 13.82 -16.05 3.54
C SER A 140 12.97 -16.50 4.74
N THR A 141 13.05 -17.79 5.07
CA THR A 141 12.58 -18.34 6.34
C THR A 141 13.79 -18.63 7.23
N TYR A 142 14.10 -17.71 8.13
CA TYR A 142 15.19 -17.84 9.09
C TYR A 142 14.82 -18.77 10.26
N ILE A 143 13.55 -18.73 10.69
CA ILE A 143 13.05 -19.52 11.83
C ILE A 143 11.79 -20.29 11.39
N PRO A 144 11.91 -21.57 10.97
CA PRO A 144 10.81 -22.28 10.32
C PRO A 144 9.69 -22.72 11.26
N PHE A 145 9.94 -22.77 12.58
CA PHE A 145 8.97 -23.26 13.57
C PHE A 145 8.16 -22.13 14.24
N SER A 146 8.44 -20.86 13.93
CA SER A 146 7.72 -19.72 14.52
C SER A 146 7.65 -18.57 13.52
N ALA A 147 6.46 -18.30 13.01
CA ALA A 147 6.22 -17.16 12.11
C ALA A 147 6.58 -15.82 12.78
N THR A 148 6.13 -15.62 14.02
CA THR A 148 6.42 -14.41 14.79
C THR A 148 7.93 -14.17 14.97
N LEU A 149 8.69 -15.20 15.36
CA LEU A 149 10.14 -15.05 15.54
C LEU A 149 10.86 -14.87 14.20
N ASN A 150 10.40 -15.55 13.16
CA ASN A 150 10.90 -15.37 11.80
C ASN A 150 10.75 -13.91 11.33
N ASP A 151 9.59 -13.30 11.57
CA ASP A 151 9.31 -11.92 11.17
C ASP A 151 10.21 -10.93 11.92
N TYR A 152 10.53 -11.18 13.20
CA TYR A 152 11.52 -10.37 13.91
C TYR A 152 12.91 -10.48 13.31
N VAL A 153 13.34 -11.69 12.94
CA VAL A 153 14.63 -11.86 12.29
C VAL A 153 14.64 -11.15 10.94
N LYS A 154 13.56 -11.20 10.15
CA LYS A 154 13.43 -10.43 8.91
C LYS A 154 13.54 -8.92 9.13
N GLN A 155 12.79 -8.37 10.10
CA GLN A 155 12.86 -6.94 10.43
C GLN A 155 14.26 -6.52 10.87
N LEU A 156 14.96 -7.36 11.63
CA LEU A 156 16.34 -7.13 12.03
C LEU A 156 17.29 -7.15 10.82
N MET A 157 17.08 -8.09 9.89
CA MET A 157 17.83 -8.16 8.65
C MET A 157 17.61 -6.91 7.79
N PHE A 158 16.38 -6.43 7.66
CA PHE A 158 16.10 -5.16 6.99
C PHE A 158 16.79 -3.98 7.69
N TYR A 159 16.66 -3.86 9.01
CA TYR A 159 17.29 -2.80 9.79
C TYR A 159 18.81 -2.71 9.56
N PHE A 160 19.50 -3.86 9.49
CA PHE A 160 20.96 -3.88 9.31
C PHE A 160 21.42 -3.80 7.85
N ARG A 161 20.57 -4.15 6.88
CA ARG A 161 21.00 -4.35 5.49
C ARG A 161 20.37 -3.37 4.51
N VAL A 162 19.26 -2.74 4.87
CA VAL A 162 18.58 -1.71 4.09
C VAL A 162 18.81 -0.37 4.75
N LYS A 163 19.36 0.57 3.99
CA LYS A 163 19.70 1.90 4.47
C LYS A 163 18.46 2.62 4.98
N ASP A 164 18.57 3.20 6.17
CA ASP A 164 17.53 4.03 6.80
C ASP A 164 16.16 3.34 7.04
N TYR A 165 16.06 2.01 6.88
CA TYR A 165 14.80 1.26 7.00
C TYR A 165 14.05 1.51 8.31
N GLY A 166 14.77 1.56 9.44
CA GLY A 166 14.16 1.85 10.74
C GLY A 166 13.53 3.24 10.84
N GLU A 167 14.07 4.25 10.16
CA GLU A 167 13.46 5.59 10.16
C GLU A 167 12.27 5.64 9.21
N MET A 168 12.37 5.03 8.02
CA MET A 168 11.27 4.94 7.06
C MET A 168 10.06 4.26 7.69
N LEU A 169 10.26 3.11 8.34
CA LEU A 169 9.20 2.36 9.02
C LEU A 169 8.50 3.20 10.09
N ASN A 170 9.24 4.00 10.88
CA ASN A 170 8.65 4.77 11.98
C ASN A 170 8.01 6.10 11.53
N ARG A 171 8.33 6.59 10.33
CA ARG A 171 7.86 7.88 9.80
C ARG A 171 7.05 7.69 8.52
N ASN A 172 6.15 6.71 8.51
CA ASN A 172 5.38 6.29 7.34
C ASN A 172 3.90 6.72 7.37
N GLN A 173 3.54 7.79 8.10
CA GLN A 173 2.16 8.27 8.24
C GLN A 173 1.42 8.39 6.89
N THR A 174 2.13 8.74 5.82
CA THR A 174 1.60 8.87 4.46
C THR A 174 1.13 7.58 3.80
N HIS A 175 1.38 6.40 4.40
CA HIS A 175 0.83 5.13 3.92
C HIS A 175 -0.62 4.94 4.40
N PHE A 176 -1.04 5.72 5.41
CA PHE A 176 -2.33 5.57 6.07
C PHE A 176 -3.35 6.60 5.56
N THR A 177 -4.61 6.18 5.44
CA THR A 177 -5.77 7.02 5.20
C THR A 177 -6.03 7.93 6.39
N PRO A 178 -6.33 9.23 6.16
CA PRO A 178 -6.61 9.89 4.88
C PRO A 178 -5.39 10.48 4.18
N TRP A 179 -4.19 10.36 4.74
CA TRP A 179 -2.99 11.02 4.20
C TRP A 179 -2.45 10.39 2.91
N SER A 180 -2.61 9.08 2.73
CA SER A 180 -2.26 8.39 1.49
C SER A 180 -3.06 8.91 0.28
N VAL A 181 -4.28 9.43 0.50
CA VAL A 181 -5.07 10.11 -0.55
C VAL A 181 -4.33 11.33 -1.08
N ARG A 182 -3.78 12.17 -0.18
CA ARG A 182 -2.99 13.34 -0.59
C ARG A 182 -1.78 12.94 -1.42
N VAL A 183 -1.10 11.86 -1.04
CA VAL A 183 0.05 11.35 -1.78
C VAL A 183 -0.35 10.88 -3.19
N TYR A 184 -1.47 10.18 -3.29
CA TYR A 184 -2.04 9.79 -4.57
C TYR A 184 -2.33 11.02 -5.43
N THR A 185 -3.09 11.97 -4.93
CA THR A 185 -3.45 13.21 -5.66
C THR A 185 -2.20 13.99 -6.11
N LEU A 186 -1.21 14.14 -5.23
CA LEU A 186 0.04 14.85 -5.51
C LEU A 186 0.84 14.17 -6.63
N GLY A 187 1.10 12.88 -6.50
CA GLY A 187 1.96 12.20 -7.46
C GLY A 187 1.27 11.93 -8.80
N HIS A 188 -0.04 11.67 -8.79
CA HIS A 188 -0.84 11.56 -10.01
C HIS A 188 -0.91 12.90 -10.75
N HIS A 189 -1.05 14.02 -10.03
CA HIS A 189 -0.95 15.36 -10.60
C HIS A 189 0.39 15.58 -11.35
N LEU A 190 1.51 15.18 -10.74
CA LEU A 190 2.83 15.26 -11.37
C LEU A 190 2.94 14.35 -12.60
N ALA A 191 2.43 13.12 -12.52
CA ALA A 191 2.42 12.19 -13.66
C ALA A 191 1.61 12.74 -14.84
N LEU A 192 0.46 13.37 -14.59
CA LEU A 192 -0.37 14.04 -15.60
C LEU A 192 0.35 15.25 -16.22
N ARG A 193 1.07 16.06 -15.43
CA ARG A 193 1.91 17.15 -15.96
C ARG A 193 3.00 16.63 -16.88
N TYR A 194 3.70 15.56 -16.50
CA TYR A 194 4.71 14.93 -17.36
C TYR A 194 4.10 14.30 -18.62
N ALA A 195 2.90 13.73 -18.51
CA ALA A 195 2.15 13.21 -19.65
C ALA A 195 1.82 14.33 -20.65
N ARG A 196 1.45 15.51 -20.13
CA ARG A 196 1.17 16.70 -20.94
C ARG A 196 2.41 17.21 -21.66
N ILE A 197 3.56 17.24 -20.98
CA ILE A 197 4.84 17.60 -21.61
C ILE A 197 5.17 16.61 -22.75
N ALA A 198 4.98 15.31 -22.55
CA ALA A 198 5.18 14.31 -23.60
C ALA A 198 4.26 14.56 -24.81
N TYR A 199 2.97 14.84 -24.58
CA TYR A 199 2.04 15.19 -25.66
C TYR A 199 2.50 16.42 -26.45
N GLU A 200 2.90 17.48 -25.77
CA GLU A 200 3.30 18.73 -26.43
C GLU A 200 4.62 18.60 -27.18
N LEU A 201 5.57 17.80 -26.69
CA LEU A 201 6.78 17.43 -27.44
C LEU A 201 6.43 16.68 -28.73
N LYS A 202 5.43 15.77 -28.67
CA LYS A 202 4.93 15.07 -29.86
C LYS A 202 4.31 16.04 -30.87
N GLN A 203 3.60 17.08 -30.42
CA GLN A 203 3.09 18.13 -31.29
C GLN A 203 4.23 18.92 -31.96
N LEU A 204 5.27 19.27 -31.19
CA LEU A 204 6.43 19.99 -31.73
C LEU A 204 7.23 19.17 -32.75
N ILE A 205 7.37 17.85 -32.54
CA ILE A 205 7.99 16.93 -33.50
C ILE A 205 7.20 16.92 -34.82
N ALA A 206 5.87 16.94 -34.74
CA ALA A 206 5.01 16.92 -35.92
C ALA A 206 4.90 18.29 -36.62
N ASN A 207 5.01 19.38 -35.86
CA ASN A 207 4.91 20.74 -36.36
C ASN A 207 5.92 21.67 -35.64
N ALA A 208 6.96 22.08 -36.37
CA ALA A 208 8.01 22.96 -35.83
C ALA A 208 7.51 24.36 -35.43
N ASP A 209 6.36 24.80 -35.97
CA ASP A 209 5.73 26.09 -35.63
C ASP A 209 4.78 25.99 -34.42
N TYR A 210 4.68 24.81 -33.79
CA TYR A 210 3.85 24.61 -32.59
C TYR A 210 4.31 25.52 -31.46
N GLN A 211 3.35 26.25 -30.87
CA GLN A 211 3.57 27.09 -29.69
C GLN A 211 2.78 26.53 -28.52
N SER A 212 3.47 26.33 -27.40
CA SER A 212 2.86 25.87 -26.15
C SER A 212 2.56 27.06 -25.23
N THR A 213 1.43 27.00 -24.53
CA THR A 213 1.11 27.90 -23.40
C THR A 213 1.49 27.28 -22.05
N ASN A 214 2.02 26.06 -22.02
CA ASN A 214 2.42 25.35 -20.82
C ASN A 214 3.75 25.90 -20.30
N GLU A 215 3.74 26.42 -19.06
CA GLU A 215 4.91 27.02 -18.44
C GLU A 215 6.08 26.04 -18.24
N ASP A 216 5.79 24.77 -17.93
CA ASP A 216 6.81 23.74 -17.75
C ASP A 216 7.56 23.49 -19.06
N LEU A 217 6.82 23.34 -20.17
CA LEU A 217 7.44 23.14 -21.48
C LEU A 217 8.22 24.37 -21.93
N GLN A 218 7.74 25.58 -21.64
CA GLN A 218 8.47 26.80 -21.94
C GLN A 218 9.80 26.88 -21.17
N ASN A 219 9.85 26.39 -19.93
CA ASN A 219 11.10 26.30 -19.19
C ASN A 219 12.05 25.25 -19.80
N ILE A 220 11.52 24.10 -20.23
CA ILE A 220 12.31 23.08 -20.95
C ILE A 220 12.86 23.63 -22.27
N PHE A 221 12.08 24.42 -23.01
CA PHE A 221 12.54 25.05 -24.25
C PHE A 221 13.71 26.01 -24.03
N LYS A 222 13.69 26.81 -22.96
CA LYS A 222 14.84 27.66 -22.59
C LYS A 222 16.09 26.81 -22.37
N THR A 223 15.96 25.67 -21.67
CA THR A 223 17.08 24.73 -21.49
C THR A 223 17.56 24.15 -22.82
N LEU A 224 16.65 23.73 -23.71
CA LEU A 224 17.01 23.17 -25.01
C LEU A 224 17.71 24.19 -25.93
N GLN A 225 17.35 25.47 -25.87
CA GLN A 225 18.01 26.54 -26.64
C GLN A 225 19.50 26.67 -26.31
N THR A 226 19.90 26.31 -25.08
CA THR A 226 21.31 26.35 -24.65
C THR A 226 22.12 25.12 -25.08
N LYS A 227 21.45 24.03 -25.52
CA LYS A 227 22.09 22.77 -25.91
C LYS A 227 22.29 22.74 -27.43
N GLN A 228 23.46 22.26 -27.87
CA GLN A 228 23.72 22.04 -29.30
C GLN A 228 22.69 21.05 -29.85
N ASP A 229 22.06 21.39 -30.99
CA ASP A 229 21.02 20.61 -31.65
C ASP A 229 19.80 20.28 -30.75
N GLY A 230 19.53 21.07 -29.71
CA GLY A 230 18.47 20.81 -28.72
C GLY A 230 17.07 20.61 -29.32
N PHE A 231 16.75 21.32 -30.42
CA PHE A 231 15.49 21.21 -31.15
C PHE A 231 15.52 20.25 -32.36
N SER A 232 16.60 19.47 -32.53
CA SER A 232 16.60 18.45 -33.58
C SER A 232 15.49 17.42 -33.32
N ILE A 233 14.87 16.90 -34.38
CA ILE A 233 13.80 15.90 -34.31
C ILE A 233 14.22 14.71 -33.42
N LYS A 234 15.47 14.27 -33.55
CA LYS A 234 16.02 13.17 -32.75
C LYS A 234 16.03 13.49 -31.26
N ASN A 235 16.48 14.69 -30.87
CA ASN A 235 16.53 15.09 -29.45
C ASN A 235 15.14 15.30 -28.87
N LEU A 236 14.22 15.90 -29.66
CA LEU A 236 12.82 16.04 -29.25
C LEU A 236 12.14 14.68 -29.09
N GLN A 237 12.40 13.73 -29.99
CA GLN A 237 11.85 12.38 -29.91
C GLN A 237 12.40 11.61 -28.70
N ASP A 238 13.71 11.70 -28.44
CA ASP A 238 14.31 11.13 -27.23
C ASP A 238 13.70 11.74 -25.96
N LEU A 239 13.54 13.06 -25.92
CA LEU A 239 12.94 13.76 -24.79
C LEU A 239 11.46 13.37 -24.58
N PHE A 240 10.69 13.25 -25.66
CA PHE A 240 9.33 12.70 -25.63
C PHE A 240 9.30 11.33 -24.95
N TYR A 241 10.17 10.41 -25.36
CA TYR A 241 10.25 9.07 -24.77
C TYR A 241 10.65 9.10 -23.29
N ARG A 242 11.55 10.01 -22.90
CA ARG A 242 11.95 10.19 -21.50
C ARG A 242 10.81 10.70 -20.63
N TYR A 243 10.04 11.70 -21.09
CA TYR A 243 8.88 12.16 -20.32
C TYR A 243 7.77 11.13 -20.26
N GLN A 244 7.50 10.40 -21.34
CA GLN A 244 6.57 9.28 -21.30
C GLN A 244 6.99 8.22 -20.26
N ALA A 245 8.27 7.88 -20.21
CA ALA A 245 8.78 6.95 -19.20
C ALA A 245 8.73 7.53 -17.78
N LEU A 246 9.06 8.82 -17.60
CA LEU A 246 8.98 9.51 -16.31
C LEU A 246 7.54 9.56 -15.78
N THR A 247 6.55 9.79 -16.64
CA THR A 247 5.12 9.69 -16.31
C THR A 247 4.81 8.35 -15.65
N PHE A 248 5.16 7.23 -16.28
CA PHE A 248 4.91 5.91 -15.71
C PHE A 248 5.74 5.64 -14.46
N CYS A 249 7.01 6.05 -14.41
CA CYS A 249 7.84 5.88 -13.20
C CYS A 249 7.22 6.60 -11.99
N THR A 250 6.72 7.81 -12.21
CA THR A 250 6.09 8.66 -11.20
C THR A 250 4.81 7.98 -10.70
N GLU A 251 3.93 7.58 -11.61
CA GLU A 251 2.67 6.91 -11.27
C GLU A 251 2.90 5.59 -10.51
N LEU A 252 3.84 4.76 -10.96
CA LEU A 252 4.16 3.50 -10.31
C LEU A 252 4.78 3.70 -8.92
N PHE A 253 5.52 4.79 -8.70
CA PHE A 253 5.99 5.15 -7.36
C PHE A 253 4.83 5.51 -6.43
N VAL A 254 3.83 6.24 -6.95
CA VAL A 254 2.61 6.59 -6.20
C VAL A 254 1.77 5.37 -5.87
N PHE A 255 1.70 4.41 -6.79
CA PHE A 255 0.89 3.21 -6.60
C PHE A 255 1.29 2.37 -5.38
N HIS A 256 2.48 2.58 -4.81
CA HIS A 256 2.79 2.04 -3.49
C HIS A 256 1.78 2.53 -2.44
N TYR A 257 1.67 3.86 -2.26
CA TYR A 257 0.73 4.47 -1.31
C TYR A 257 -0.73 4.20 -1.68
N TYR A 258 -1.03 4.17 -2.98
CA TYR A 258 -2.37 3.84 -3.47
C TYR A 258 -2.76 2.41 -3.08
N SER A 259 -1.91 1.43 -3.36
CA SER A 259 -2.18 0.03 -3.01
C SER A 259 -2.19 -0.15 -1.49
N ASP A 260 -1.30 0.49 -0.75
CA ASP A 260 -1.34 0.45 0.71
C ASP A 260 -2.67 0.88 1.30
N HIS A 261 -3.35 1.87 0.70
CA HIS A 261 -4.69 2.30 1.06
C HIS A 261 -5.72 1.16 1.08
N PHE A 262 -5.54 0.12 0.26
CA PHE A 262 -6.43 -1.05 0.20
C PHE A 262 -6.18 -2.09 1.30
N ALA A 263 -5.07 -1.96 2.06
CA ALA A 263 -4.82 -2.81 3.22
C ALA A 263 -5.58 -2.27 4.45
N ALA A 264 -6.33 -3.14 5.13
CA ALA A 264 -7.18 -2.75 6.27
C ALA A 264 -6.43 -1.99 7.38
N GLY A 265 -5.18 -2.35 7.65
CA GLY A 265 -4.31 -1.70 8.63
C GLY A 265 -3.89 -0.29 8.24
N HIS A 266 -4.07 0.13 6.99
CA HIS A 266 -3.79 1.48 6.52
C HIS A 266 -5.01 2.39 6.54
N MET A 267 -6.21 1.86 6.75
CA MET A 267 -7.43 2.65 6.71
C MET A 267 -7.60 3.54 7.94
N SER A 268 -8.63 4.39 7.93
CA SER A 268 -8.89 5.42 8.95
C SER A 268 -9.02 4.89 10.39
N MET A 269 -9.20 3.58 10.58
CA MET A 269 -9.16 2.95 11.91
C MET A 269 -7.82 3.13 12.65
N VAL A 270 -6.71 3.18 11.92
CA VAL A 270 -5.42 3.56 12.53
C VAL A 270 -5.35 5.08 12.65
N GLY A 271 -5.48 5.80 11.53
CA GLY A 271 -5.51 7.27 11.49
C GLY A 271 -4.48 7.91 12.44
N ASP A 272 -4.95 8.79 13.32
CA ASP A 272 -4.11 9.53 14.28
C ASP A 272 -3.35 8.64 15.28
N LEU A 273 -3.78 7.40 15.54
CA LEU A 273 -3.04 6.49 16.43
C LEU A 273 -1.63 6.24 15.91
N ARG A 274 -1.40 6.33 14.60
CA ARG A 274 -0.06 6.14 14.02
C ARG A 274 0.95 7.10 14.61
N VAL A 275 0.54 8.35 14.85
CA VAL A 275 1.39 9.41 15.37
C VAL A 275 1.28 9.48 16.90
N LEU A 276 0.05 9.53 17.43
CA LEU A 276 -0.20 9.77 18.85
C LEU A 276 0.38 8.68 19.75
N LEU A 277 0.39 7.41 19.32
CA LEU A 277 1.00 6.34 20.10
C LEU A 277 2.50 6.57 20.29
N ALA A 278 3.21 6.88 19.21
CA ALA A 278 4.65 7.13 19.24
C ALA A 278 5.00 8.39 20.07
N GLU A 279 4.24 9.47 19.91
CA GLU A 279 4.44 10.70 20.69
C GLU A 279 4.26 10.47 22.19
N ARG A 280 3.18 9.77 22.59
CA ARG A 280 2.86 9.57 24.02
C ARG A 280 3.73 8.49 24.66
N PHE A 281 4.03 7.41 23.93
CA PHE A 281 4.64 6.21 24.51
C PHE A 281 6.04 5.87 23.97
N GLY A 282 6.60 6.67 23.06
CA GLY A 282 7.91 6.45 22.45
C GLY A 282 7.94 5.17 21.61
N THR A 283 9.06 4.44 21.65
CA THR A 283 9.26 3.18 20.91
C THR A 283 8.16 2.14 21.17
N TRP A 284 7.65 2.06 22.40
CA TRP A 284 6.54 1.14 22.72
C TRP A 284 5.27 1.54 21.97
N GLY A 285 5.02 2.83 21.84
CA GLY A 285 3.93 3.37 21.03
C GLY A 285 4.05 2.99 19.55
N SER A 286 5.23 3.14 18.96
CA SER A 286 5.48 2.72 17.57
C SER A 286 5.23 1.22 17.37
N ILE A 287 5.64 0.37 18.32
CA ILE A 287 5.35 -1.07 18.27
C ILE A 287 3.85 -1.32 18.39
N LEU A 288 3.14 -0.62 19.28
CA LEU A 288 1.70 -0.76 19.43
C LEU A 288 0.91 -0.34 18.18
N ALA A 289 1.35 0.73 17.50
CA ALA A 289 0.77 1.12 16.21
C ALA A 289 0.93 -0.01 15.19
N ASN A 290 2.10 -0.66 15.13
CA ASN A 290 2.32 -1.82 14.28
C ASN A 290 1.47 -3.04 14.71
N ASN A 291 1.24 -3.24 16.01
CA ASN A 291 0.38 -4.31 16.48
C ASN A 291 -1.08 -4.10 16.06
N LEU A 292 -1.58 -2.85 16.15
CA LEU A 292 -2.91 -2.50 15.67
C LEU A 292 -3.02 -2.72 14.15
N HIS A 293 -2.06 -2.16 13.40
CA HIS A 293 -1.96 -2.33 11.95
C HIS A 293 -2.02 -3.81 11.54
N ASN A 294 -1.19 -4.66 12.16
CA ASN A 294 -1.13 -6.08 11.83
C ASN A 294 -2.41 -6.84 12.25
N GLU A 295 -3.02 -6.50 13.41
CA GLU A 295 -4.30 -7.10 13.81
C GLU A 295 -5.38 -6.76 12.77
N LEU A 296 -5.47 -5.49 12.35
CA LEU A 296 -6.44 -5.03 11.34
C LEU A 296 -6.20 -5.70 9.97
N ASN A 297 -4.96 -5.80 9.49
CA ASN A 297 -4.66 -6.49 8.23
C ASN A 297 -5.11 -7.95 8.24
N ARG A 298 -4.90 -8.66 9.36
CA ARG A 298 -5.26 -10.07 9.53
C ARG A 298 -6.78 -10.28 9.58
N VAL A 299 -7.49 -9.47 10.38
CA VAL A 299 -8.92 -9.70 10.61
C VAL A 299 -9.82 -9.02 9.57
N GLY A 300 -9.35 -7.91 9.03
CA GLY A 300 -10.00 -7.10 8.02
C GLY A 300 -11.03 -6.11 8.56
N VAL A 301 -11.49 -5.26 7.65
CA VAL A 301 -12.57 -4.28 7.87
C VAL A 301 -13.54 -4.32 6.69
N TYR A 302 -14.76 -3.82 6.89
CA TYR A 302 -15.67 -3.55 5.79
C TYR A 302 -15.49 -2.11 5.30
N THR A 303 -15.52 -1.92 3.99
CA THR A 303 -15.18 -0.66 3.35
C THR A 303 -16.27 -0.16 2.43
N GLN A 304 -16.24 1.15 2.21
CA GLN A 304 -16.99 1.88 1.19
C GLN A 304 -16.00 2.69 0.35
N ARG A 305 -16.46 3.26 -0.77
CA ARG A 305 -15.65 4.14 -1.64
C ARG A 305 -16.08 5.59 -1.45
N PRO A 306 -15.57 6.30 -0.42
CA PRO A 306 -16.06 7.65 -0.09
C PRO A 306 -15.64 8.72 -1.10
N TYR A 307 -14.65 8.42 -1.95
CA TYR A 307 -14.09 9.36 -2.92
C TYR A 307 -14.61 9.12 -4.35
N ASP A 308 -15.62 8.25 -4.52
CA ASP A 308 -16.25 8.01 -5.82
C ASP A 308 -16.97 9.29 -6.28
N PRO A 309 -16.60 9.89 -7.42
CA PRO A 309 -17.27 11.09 -7.94
C PRO A 309 -18.70 10.81 -8.43
N THR A 310 -19.06 9.53 -8.59
CA THR A 310 -20.36 9.04 -9.05
C THR A 310 -20.93 7.95 -8.14
N PRO A 311 -21.11 8.25 -6.83
CA PRO A 311 -21.39 7.22 -5.84
C PRO A 311 -22.75 6.56 -6.09
N SER A 312 -22.80 5.23 -5.95
CA SER A 312 -24.04 4.46 -6.05
C SER A 312 -24.62 4.19 -4.67
N PRO A 313 -25.88 4.58 -4.38
CA PRO A 313 -26.54 4.23 -3.12
C PRO A 313 -26.70 2.72 -2.90
N ARG A 314 -26.57 1.93 -3.97
CA ARG A 314 -26.70 0.46 -3.93
C ARG A 314 -25.39 -0.26 -3.66
N GLU A 315 -24.27 0.45 -3.64
CA GLU A 315 -22.96 -0.16 -3.52
C GLU A 315 -22.86 -1.04 -2.26
N ALA A 316 -22.47 -2.30 -2.47
CA ALA A 316 -22.27 -3.24 -1.38
C ALA A 316 -20.93 -2.97 -0.67
N PRO A 317 -20.86 -3.17 0.67
CA PRO A 317 -19.60 -3.07 1.38
C PRO A 317 -18.63 -4.17 0.94
N THR A 318 -17.35 -3.83 0.85
CA THR A 318 -16.30 -4.78 0.47
C THR A 318 -15.46 -5.15 1.69
N ALA A 319 -15.12 -6.43 1.83
CA ALA A 319 -14.17 -6.85 2.87
C ALA A 319 -12.74 -6.54 2.41
N ALA A 320 -12.00 -5.77 3.20
CA ALA A 320 -10.59 -5.50 2.99
C ALA A 320 -9.76 -6.20 4.06
N ARG A 321 -8.71 -6.90 3.63
CA ARG A 321 -7.61 -7.43 4.46
C ARG A 321 -6.28 -6.94 3.89
N GLY A 322 -5.19 -7.23 4.59
CA GLY A 322 -3.85 -6.88 4.12
C GLY A 322 -2.80 -7.91 4.53
N ASP A 323 -1.56 -7.66 4.14
CA ASP A 323 -0.33 -8.37 4.48
C ASP A 323 -0.44 -9.91 4.55
N GLY A 324 -0.09 -10.57 3.45
CA GLY A 324 -0.05 -12.02 3.33
C GLY A 324 -1.42 -12.67 3.11
N ASP A 325 -2.50 -11.92 3.29
CA ASP A 325 -3.87 -12.35 3.00
C ASP A 325 -4.51 -11.51 1.87
N PHE A 326 -3.79 -10.58 1.21
CA PHE A 326 -4.38 -9.75 0.14
C PHE A 326 -4.79 -10.58 -1.09
N ASN A 327 -4.06 -11.68 -1.34
CA ASN A 327 -4.40 -12.63 -2.40
C ASN A 327 -5.41 -13.70 -1.98
N SER A 328 -5.88 -13.67 -0.73
CA SER A 328 -6.86 -14.64 -0.26
C SER A 328 -8.22 -14.41 -0.90
N CYS A 329 -9.03 -15.47 -0.95
CA CYS A 329 -10.34 -15.40 -1.58
C CYS A 329 -11.26 -14.32 -0.97
N ILE A 330 -11.17 -14.10 0.34
CA ILE A 330 -12.00 -13.09 1.02
C ILE A 330 -11.66 -11.66 0.60
N ASN A 331 -10.45 -11.42 0.09
CA ASN A 331 -9.97 -10.12 -0.35
C ASN A 331 -10.04 -9.95 -1.88
N HIS A 332 -10.65 -10.90 -2.60
CA HIS A 332 -10.71 -10.92 -4.06
C HIS A 332 -11.27 -9.61 -4.64
N LEU A 333 -12.42 -9.15 -4.15
CA LEU A 333 -13.08 -7.93 -4.64
C LEU A 333 -12.29 -6.67 -4.32
N ASN A 334 -11.66 -6.61 -3.13
CA ASN A 334 -10.77 -5.52 -2.75
C ASN A 334 -9.54 -5.44 -3.67
N LYS A 335 -8.98 -6.60 -4.05
CA LYS A 335 -7.89 -6.69 -5.02
C LYS A 335 -8.31 -6.24 -6.43
N GLU A 336 -9.48 -6.68 -6.88
CA GLU A 336 -10.01 -6.26 -8.19
C GLU A 336 -10.25 -4.75 -8.23
N ALA A 337 -10.82 -4.17 -7.16
CA ALA A 337 -11.00 -2.73 -7.03
C ALA A 337 -9.64 -1.99 -7.04
N CYS A 338 -8.62 -2.52 -6.36
CA CYS A 338 -7.27 -1.93 -6.38
C CYS A 338 -6.70 -1.87 -7.80
N ILE A 339 -6.75 -2.99 -8.53
CA ILE A 339 -6.28 -3.07 -9.92
C ILE A 339 -7.09 -2.15 -10.83
N ALA A 340 -8.42 -2.14 -10.69
CA ALA A 340 -9.29 -1.28 -11.47
C ALA A 340 -8.95 0.21 -11.26
N GLY A 341 -8.79 0.64 -10.00
CA GLY A 341 -8.39 1.99 -9.66
C GLY A 341 -7.05 2.41 -10.24
N MET A 342 -6.01 1.58 -10.08
CA MET A 342 -4.71 1.83 -10.71
C MET A 342 -4.82 1.89 -12.24
N GLN A 343 -5.66 1.05 -12.84
CA GLN A 343 -5.90 1.06 -14.28
C GLN A 343 -6.63 2.32 -14.74
N CYS A 344 -7.58 2.85 -13.96
CA CYS A 344 -8.25 4.12 -14.21
C CYS A 344 -7.25 5.28 -14.17
N SER A 345 -6.36 5.34 -13.17
CA SER A 345 -5.29 6.35 -13.14
C SER A 345 -4.37 6.26 -14.37
N LEU A 346 -3.99 5.05 -14.80
CA LEU A 346 -3.23 4.88 -16.06
C LEU A 346 -4.01 5.33 -17.31
N GLN A 347 -5.34 5.24 -17.30
CA GLN A 347 -6.17 5.75 -18.40
C GLN A 347 -6.16 7.27 -18.46
N ASP A 348 -6.15 7.97 -17.33
CA ASP A 348 -6.01 9.43 -17.29
C ASP A 348 -4.71 9.88 -17.97
N LEU A 349 -3.60 9.21 -17.65
CA LEU A 349 -2.30 9.47 -18.28
C LEU A 349 -2.37 9.24 -19.80
N ASN A 350 -3.02 8.17 -20.24
CA ASN A 350 -3.22 7.88 -21.66
C ASN A 350 -4.09 8.94 -22.36
N HIS A 351 -5.16 9.41 -21.72
CA HIS A 351 -5.99 10.48 -22.27
C HIS A 351 -5.18 11.76 -22.47
N VAL A 352 -4.41 12.18 -21.46
CA VAL A 352 -3.55 13.38 -21.54
C VAL A 352 -2.45 13.23 -22.59
N MET A 353 -1.78 12.07 -22.66
CA MET A 353 -0.78 11.80 -23.71
C MET A 353 -1.36 11.82 -25.13
N ASN A 354 -2.68 11.61 -25.26
CA ASN A 354 -3.41 11.69 -26.53
C ASN A 354 -4.07 13.06 -26.76
N GLY A 355 -3.80 14.06 -25.92
CA GLY A 355 -4.19 15.45 -26.13
C GLY A 355 -5.44 15.91 -25.39
N HIS A 356 -6.01 15.08 -24.51
CA HIS A 356 -7.07 15.53 -23.61
C HIS A 356 -6.52 16.52 -22.58
N GLU A 357 -7.42 17.29 -21.97
CA GLU A 357 -7.07 18.17 -20.87
C GLU A 357 -6.77 17.37 -19.60
N ILE A 358 -5.97 17.96 -18.70
CA ILE A 358 -5.72 17.39 -17.38
C ILE A 358 -7.00 17.56 -16.56
N LEU A 359 -7.51 16.46 -16.01
CA LEU A 359 -8.70 16.46 -15.16
C LEU A 359 -8.47 17.27 -13.88
N GLU A 360 -9.55 17.76 -13.28
CA GLU A 360 -9.48 18.32 -11.92
C GLU A 360 -9.16 17.22 -10.90
N GLN A 361 -8.54 17.59 -9.77
CA GLN A 361 -8.04 16.61 -8.78
C GLN A 361 -9.15 15.69 -8.24
N GLY A 362 -10.35 16.21 -8.01
CA GLY A 362 -11.51 15.43 -7.58
C GLY A 362 -12.10 14.48 -8.63
N GLN A 363 -11.58 14.51 -9.86
CA GLN A 363 -12.03 13.67 -10.98
C GLN A 363 -10.98 12.65 -11.41
N TYR A 364 -9.87 12.52 -10.69
CA TYR A 364 -8.85 11.51 -11.00
C TYR A 364 -9.45 10.11 -10.90
N GLY A 365 -9.25 9.29 -11.93
CA GLY A 365 -9.92 8.00 -12.11
C GLY A 365 -9.65 7.00 -10.98
N GLY A 366 -8.45 7.03 -10.38
CA GLY A 366 -8.16 6.17 -9.23
C GLY A 366 -8.96 6.50 -7.96
N LEU A 367 -9.54 7.69 -7.82
CA LEU A 367 -10.39 8.03 -6.67
C LEU A 367 -11.66 7.19 -6.61
N GLU A 368 -12.21 6.79 -7.77
CA GLU A 368 -13.43 5.98 -7.89
C GLU A 368 -13.38 4.66 -7.11
N HIS A 369 -12.16 4.13 -6.93
CA HIS A 369 -11.96 2.82 -6.31
C HIS A 369 -11.34 2.86 -4.92
N LEU A 370 -10.90 4.02 -4.43
CA LEU A 370 -10.19 4.11 -3.15
C LEU A 370 -11.14 3.83 -1.97
N PRO A 371 -10.86 2.79 -1.16
CA PRO A 371 -11.73 2.38 -0.07
C PRO A 371 -11.37 3.04 1.27
N ASP A 372 -12.37 3.37 2.09
CA ASP A 372 -12.15 3.64 3.51
C ASP A 372 -13.14 2.84 4.37
N ALA A 373 -12.86 2.73 5.67
CA ALA A 373 -13.69 2.01 6.62
C ALA A 373 -15.14 2.52 6.60
N ASP A 374 -16.08 1.59 6.49
CA ASP A 374 -17.50 1.89 6.48
C ASP A 374 -18.12 1.75 7.88
N PHE A 375 -18.24 2.88 8.58
CA PHE A 375 -18.82 2.90 9.93
C PHE A 375 -20.36 2.74 9.95
N HIS A 376 -21.02 2.68 8.79
CA HIS A 376 -22.44 2.31 8.68
C HIS A 376 -22.65 0.80 8.51
N TYR A 377 -21.57 0.04 8.52
CA TYR A 377 -21.58 -1.41 8.50
C TYR A 377 -20.88 -1.98 9.73
N ARG A 378 -21.10 -3.26 10.04
CA ARG A 378 -20.41 -3.90 11.16
C ARG A 378 -18.90 -3.82 11.00
N GLN A 379 -18.20 -3.67 12.11
CA GLN A 379 -16.73 -3.66 12.13
C GLN A 379 -16.20 -4.59 13.22
N LEU A 380 -14.95 -5.03 13.08
CA LEU A 380 -14.29 -5.78 14.13
C LEU A 380 -13.74 -4.83 15.19
N GLN A 381 -13.84 -5.23 16.45
CA GLN A 381 -13.38 -4.45 17.59
C GLN A 381 -11.85 -4.24 17.52
N PRO A 382 -11.34 -3.01 17.31
CA PRO A 382 -9.91 -2.78 17.13
C PRO A 382 -9.13 -2.95 18.45
N LEU A 383 -7.84 -3.27 18.36
CA LEU A 383 -6.99 -3.41 19.55
C LEU A 383 -6.91 -2.12 20.39
N LEU A 384 -6.82 -0.98 19.71
CA LEU A 384 -6.67 0.36 20.27
C LEU A 384 -7.68 1.31 19.62
N VAL A 385 -8.19 2.26 20.39
CA VAL A 385 -9.05 3.35 19.90
C VAL A 385 -8.64 4.69 20.53
N ILE A 386 -8.97 5.78 19.84
CA ILE A 386 -8.95 7.13 20.41
C ILE A 386 -10.38 7.47 20.81
N GLY A 387 -10.61 7.79 22.08
CA GLY A 387 -11.89 8.30 22.54
C GLY A 387 -12.11 9.75 22.13
N GLU A 388 -13.36 10.23 22.18
CA GLU A 388 -13.67 11.66 21.94
C GLU A 388 -12.92 12.61 22.90
N ASP A 389 -12.55 12.11 24.09
CA ASP A 389 -11.71 12.82 25.06
C ASP A 389 -10.22 12.86 24.68
N THR A 390 -9.87 12.40 23.47
CA THR A 390 -8.52 12.31 22.89
C THR A 390 -7.58 11.34 23.62
N LYS A 391 -8.10 10.52 24.55
CA LYS A 391 -7.29 9.52 25.23
C LYS A 391 -7.22 8.23 24.43
N ILE A 392 -6.16 7.47 24.66
CA ILE A 392 -5.91 6.22 23.96
C ILE A 392 -6.35 5.07 24.87
N TYR A 393 -7.19 4.20 24.33
CA TYR A 393 -7.74 3.07 25.04
C TYR A 393 -7.34 1.77 24.36
N ARG A 394 -7.12 0.72 25.16
CA ARG A 394 -6.91 -0.65 24.67
C ARG A 394 -8.06 -1.55 25.07
N ARG A 395 -8.35 -2.57 24.26
CA ARG A 395 -9.30 -3.61 24.63
C ARG A 395 -8.86 -4.30 25.93
N GLU A 396 -9.79 -4.56 26.85
CA GLU A 396 -9.46 -5.24 28.10
C GLU A 396 -9.10 -6.71 27.86
N ASN A 397 -9.94 -7.40 27.08
CA ASN A 397 -9.75 -8.79 26.67
C ASN A 397 -8.96 -8.86 25.35
N LEU A 398 -7.63 -8.88 25.44
CA LEU A 398 -6.76 -8.84 24.27
C LEU A 398 -6.97 -10.01 23.29
N ASN A 399 -7.31 -11.19 23.80
CA ASN A 399 -7.47 -12.40 22.98
C ASN A 399 -8.86 -12.58 22.34
N ARG A 400 -9.82 -11.66 22.56
CA ARG A 400 -11.18 -11.76 22.01
C ARG A 400 -11.54 -10.54 21.21
N ILE A 401 -11.83 -10.73 19.93
CA ILE A 401 -12.28 -9.68 19.02
C ILE A 401 -13.78 -9.87 18.80
N LYS A 402 -14.59 -8.90 19.20
CA LYS A 402 -16.03 -8.89 18.92
C LYS A 402 -16.32 -8.26 17.56
N THR A 403 -17.39 -8.68 16.92
CA THR A 403 -18.01 -7.89 15.84
C THR A 403 -18.95 -6.86 16.46
N LEU A 404 -18.80 -5.61 16.07
CA LEU A 404 -19.57 -4.46 16.56
C LEU A 404 -20.56 -4.05 15.47
N SER A 405 -21.80 -3.78 15.84
CA SER A 405 -22.76 -3.10 14.97
C SER A 405 -22.37 -1.61 14.80
N PRO A 406 -22.93 -0.89 13.80
CA PRO A 406 -22.69 0.54 13.65
C PRO A 406 -22.90 1.35 14.94
N SER A 407 -24.01 1.11 15.65
CA SER A 407 -24.32 1.76 16.93
C SER A 407 -23.36 1.36 18.05
N ASP A 408 -22.90 0.10 18.08
CA ASP A 408 -21.94 -0.35 19.09
C ASP A 408 -20.56 0.26 18.84
N TYR A 409 -20.18 0.45 17.58
CA TYR A 409 -18.95 1.15 17.21
C TYR A 409 -19.01 2.64 17.56
N ALA A 410 -20.14 3.30 17.30
CA ALA A 410 -20.35 4.70 17.70
C ALA A 410 -20.27 4.88 19.23
N LYS A 411 -20.89 3.98 20.00
CA LYS A 411 -20.76 3.97 21.48
C LYS A 411 -19.33 3.73 21.93
N LEU A 412 -18.60 2.85 21.26
CA LEU A 412 -17.19 2.60 21.54
C LEU A 412 -16.36 3.88 21.36
N GLN A 413 -16.60 4.67 20.31
CA GLN A 413 -15.88 5.94 20.11
C GLN A 413 -16.21 6.99 21.18
N ALA A 414 -17.48 7.11 21.55
CA ALA A 414 -17.95 8.09 22.53
C ALA A 414 -17.52 7.75 23.97
N ALA A 415 -17.61 6.47 24.36
CA ALA A 415 -17.31 6.01 25.72
C ALA A 415 -16.56 4.67 25.73
N PRO A 416 -15.26 4.64 25.36
CA PRO A 416 -14.49 3.40 25.28
C PRO A 416 -14.49 2.59 26.57
N ALA A 417 -14.39 3.27 27.72
CA ALA A 417 -14.35 2.64 29.04
C ALA A 417 -15.60 1.80 29.37
N GLU A 418 -16.76 2.22 28.89
CA GLU A 418 -18.04 1.49 29.07
C GLU A 418 -18.16 0.29 28.10
N CYS A 419 -17.32 0.25 27.08
CA CYS A 419 -17.33 -0.74 26.01
C CYS A 419 -16.23 -1.82 26.17
N GLY A 420 -15.72 -2.01 27.39
CA GLY A 420 -14.70 -3.02 27.69
C GLY A 420 -13.29 -2.64 27.20
N TYR A 421 -12.98 -1.34 27.21
CA TYR A 421 -11.63 -0.84 27.04
C TYR A 421 -11.12 -0.18 28.33
N CYS A 422 -9.80 -0.14 28.48
CA CYS A 422 -9.15 0.61 29.55
C CYS A 422 -8.13 1.58 28.97
N GLU A 423 -8.00 2.75 29.62
CA GLU A 423 -7.07 3.80 29.20
C GLU A 423 -5.61 3.31 29.28
N LEU A 424 -4.82 3.63 28.26
CA LEU A 424 -3.38 3.45 28.25
C LEU A 424 -2.73 4.71 28.81
N THR A 425 -2.34 4.69 30.09
CA THR A 425 -1.97 5.93 30.81
C THR A 425 -0.47 6.25 30.76
N SER A 426 0.39 5.23 30.66
CA SER A 426 1.83 5.41 30.84
C SER A 426 2.67 4.58 29.86
N LYS A 427 3.95 4.96 29.71
CA LYS A 427 4.95 4.18 28.97
C LYS A 427 5.12 2.77 29.52
N TRP A 428 4.90 2.57 30.82
CA TRP A 428 4.99 1.27 31.46
C TRP A 428 3.79 0.38 31.09
N ASP A 429 2.59 0.94 31.02
CA ASP A 429 1.42 0.21 30.53
C ASP A 429 1.59 -0.19 29.06
N ALA A 430 2.13 0.72 28.25
CA ALA A 430 2.44 0.45 26.84
C ALA A 430 3.48 -0.67 26.71
N PHE A 431 4.55 -0.64 27.50
CA PHE A 431 5.54 -1.72 27.56
C PHE A 431 4.89 -3.07 27.91
N TRP A 432 4.07 -3.13 28.96
CA TRP A 432 3.39 -4.36 29.36
C TRP A 432 2.44 -4.90 28.29
N LEU A 433 1.71 -4.00 27.61
CA LEU A 433 0.86 -4.39 26.50
C LEU A 433 1.68 -4.98 25.36
N VAL A 434 2.79 -4.33 24.97
CA VAL A 434 3.72 -4.86 23.96
C VAL A 434 4.26 -6.22 24.38
N ALA A 435 4.72 -6.36 25.62
CA ALA A 435 5.26 -7.62 26.13
C ALA A 435 4.23 -8.76 26.05
N LYS A 436 2.97 -8.51 26.44
CA LYS A 436 1.87 -9.49 26.32
C LYS A 436 1.66 -9.91 24.87
N LEU A 437 1.53 -8.94 23.95
CA LEU A 437 1.21 -9.22 22.56
C LEU A 437 2.37 -9.86 21.78
N ARG A 438 3.62 -9.53 22.12
CA ARG A 438 4.81 -9.99 21.37
C ARG A 438 5.47 -11.24 21.97
N LEU A 439 5.51 -11.36 23.30
CA LEU A 439 6.20 -12.48 23.96
C LEU A 439 5.25 -13.65 24.26
N LEU A 440 3.95 -13.39 24.33
CA LEU A 440 2.94 -14.39 24.69
C LEU A 440 1.77 -14.42 23.69
N PRO A 441 2.03 -14.52 22.37
CA PRO A 441 0.99 -14.47 21.34
C PRO A 441 -0.06 -15.58 21.54
N PHE A 442 0.35 -16.78 21.95
CA PHE A 442 -0.56 -17.90 22.22
C PHE A 442 -1.65 -17.62 23.28
N ALA A 443 -1.45 -16.62 24.15
CA ALA A 443 -2.41 -16.25 25.18
C ALA A 443 -3.17 -14.96 24.88
N TYR A 444 -2.59 -14.07 24.07
CA TYR A 444 -3.06 -12.69 23.89
C TYR A 444 -3.32 -12.29 22.44
N GLU A 445 -3.04 -13.15 21.46
CA GLU A 445 -3.44 -12.92 20.07
C GLU A 445 -4.97 -12.90 19.97
N GLY A 446 -5.50 -11.86 19.31
CA GLY A 446 -6.94 -11.66 19.21
C GLY A 446 -7.60 -12.66 18.27
N GLU A 447 -8.60 -13.39 18.76
CA GLU A 447 -9.43 -14.27 17.93
C GLU A 447 -10.84 -13.69 17.76
N VAL A 448 -11.31 -13.64 16.51
CA VAL A 448 -12.67 -13.20 16.18
C VAL A 448 -13.67 -14.18 16.79
N GLN A 449 -14.53 -13.66 17.66
CA GLN A 449 -15.53 -14.46 18.34
C GLN A 449 -16.70 -14.72 17.40
N PRO A 450 -17.20 -15.97 17.33
CA PRO A 450 -18.34 -16.29 16.50
C PRO A 450 -19.59 -15.56 17.00
N LEU A 451 -20.37 -15.01 16.06
CA LEU A 451 -21.66 -14.42 16.37
C LEU A 451 -22.72 -15.51 16.56
N SER A 452 -23.60 -15.33 17.55
CA SER A 452 -24.84 -16.11 17.60
C SER A 452 -25.76 -15.69 16.46
N ALA A 453 -26.64 -16.60 16.00
CA ALA A 453 -27.59 -16.29 14.94
C ALA A 453 -28.50 -15.09 15.27
N SER A 454 -28.88 -14.93 16.55
CA SER A 454 -29.69 -13.80 17.01
C SER A 454 -28.93 -12.48 16.93
N GLU A 455 -27.65 -12.49 17.27
CA GLU A 455 -26.81 -11.28 17.24
C GLU A 455 -26.47 -10.88 15.81
N LEU A 456 -26.17 -11.86 14.96
CA LEU A 456 -26.01 -11.65 13.52
C LEU A 456 -27.25 -10.99 12.91
N LEU A 457 -28.44 -11.53 13.20
CA LEU A 457 -29.70 -10.96 12.71
C LEU A 457 -29.93 -9.54 13.24
N ARG A 458 -29.60 -9.27 14.51
CA ARG A 458 -29.71 -7.92 15.09
C ARG A 458 -28.84 -6.92 14.33
N ILE A 459 -27.59 -7.27 14.06
CA ILE A 459 -26.64 -6.44 13.31
C ILE A 459 -27.14 -6.21 11.89
N GLU A 460 -27.57 -7.26 11.18
CA GLU A 460 -28.08 -7.16 9.81
C GLU A 460 -29.34 -6.28 9.71
N MET A 461 -30.23 -6.36 10.70
CA MET A 461 -31.42 -5.51 10.75
C MET A 461 -31.04 -4.03 10.92
N GLU A 462 -30.03 -3.73 11.74
CA GLU A 462 -29.54 -2.37 11.91
C GLU A 462 -28.87 -1.84 10.63
N GLU A 463 -28.02 -2.64 10.00
CA GLU A 463 -27.36 -2.30 8.74
C GLU A 463 -28.37 -2.00 7.63
N ARG A 464 -29.44 -2.80 7.51
CA ARG A 464 -30.54 -2.57 6.55
C ARG A 464 -31.37 -1.34 6.90
N ALA A 465 -31.53 -1.02 8.18
CA ALA A 465 -32.25 0.17 8.59
C ALA A 465 -31.46 1.45 8.29
N LEU A 466 -30.13 1.41 8.46
CA LEU A 466 -29.24 2.52 8.13
C LEU A 466 -28.99 2.64 6.61
N ASN A 467 -29.00 1.52 5.89
CA ASN A 467 -28.68 1.45 4.47
C ASN A 467 -29.73 0.62 3.70
N PRO A 468 -30.96 1.15 3.51
CA PRO A 468 -32.08 0.38 2.96
C PRO A 468 -31.88 -0.05 1.50
N ASP A 469 -31.13 0.73 0.73
CA ASP A 469 -30.92 0.52 -0.70
C ASP A 469 -29.62 -0.22 -1.05
N ARG A 470 -28.73 -0.46 -0.07
CA ARG A 470 -27.44 -1.12 -0.32
C ARG A 470 -27.59 -2.62 -0.55
N ASP A 471 -26.86 -3.12 -1.54
CA ASP A 471 -26.76 -4.55 -1.81
C ASP A 471 -26.04 -5.27 -0.64
N PRO A 472 -26.34 -6.57 -0.41
CA PRO A 472 -25.72 -7.34 0.66
C PRO A 472 -24.22 -7.57 0.40
N ILE A 473 -23.48 -7.94 1.46
CA ILE A 473 -22.06 -8.33 1.34
C ILE A 473 -21.92 -9.39 0.23
N PRO A 474 -21.10 -9.12 -0.81
CA PRO A 474 -20.93 -10.03 -1.92
C PRO A 474 -20.15 -11.27 -1.47
N ILE A 475 -20.51 -12.42 -2.04
CA ILE A 475 -19.77 -13.67 -1.85
C ILE A 475 -18.69 -13.72 -2.95
N PRO A 476 -17.40 -13.87 -2.60
CA PRO A 476 -16.35 -13.94 -3.60
C PRO A 476 -16.51 -15.20 -4.48
N PRO A 477 -16.12 -15.14 -5.77
CA PRO A 477 -16.30 -16.23 -6.74
C PRO A 477 -15.33 -17.40 -6.56
N CYS A 478 -14.70 -17.51 -5.40
CA CYS A 478 -13.70 -18.51 -5.06
C CYS A 478 -14.07 -19.21 -3.74
N THR A 479 -13.44 -20.35 -3.48
CA THR A 479 -13.52 -21.00 -2.17
C THR A 479 -12.31 -20.55 -1.35
N PRO A 480 -12.49 -20.14 -0.08
CA PRO A 480 -11.36 -19.85 0.80
C PRO A 480 -10.41 -21.05 0.82
N GLU A 481 -9.12 -20.81 0.57
CA GLU A 481 -8.11 -21.84 0.76
C GLU A 481 -8.13 -22.26 2.24
N GLU A 482 -8.44 -23.52 2.51
CA GLU A 482 -8.15 -24.10 3.82
C GLU A 482 -6.63 -24.07 3.98
N LYS A 483 -6.09 -23.11 4.75
CA LYS A 483 -4.68 -23.15 5.17
C LYS A 483 -4.47 -24.55 5.76
N PRO A 484 -3.59 -25.40 5.19
CA PRO A 484 -3.34 -26.71 5.77
C PRO A 484 -2.93 -26.47 7.22
N ALA A 485 -3.60 -27.12 8.16
CA ALA A 485 -3.23 -27.01 9.57
C ALA A 485 -1.73 -27.26 9.66
N LEU A 486 -0.95 -26.22 10.00
CA LEU A 486 0.43 -26.41 10.37
C LEU A 486 0.39 -27.46 11.47
N GLN A 487 0.93 -28.65 11.20
CA GLN A 487 1.22 -29.61 12.25
C GLN A 487 2.31 -28.95 13.10
N VAL A 488 1.90 -28.11 14.04
CA VAL A 488 2.76 -27.61 15.09
C VAL A 488 3.13 -28.86 15.89
N PRO A 489 4.41 -29.25 15.93
CA PRO A 489 4.83 -30.36 16.76
C PRO A 489 4.41 -30.04 18.20
N ASP A 490 3.63 -30.92 18.82
CA ASP A 490 3.31 -30.77 20.23
C ASP A 490 4.60 -30.91 21.03
N TRP A 491 5.10 -29.79 21.54
CA TRP A 491 6.36 -29.72 22.28
C TRP A 491 6.26 -30.39 23.65
N HIS A 492 5.04 -30.73 24.11
CA HIS A 492 4.83 -31.53 25.31
C HIS A 492 5.00 -33.03 25.06
N THR A 493 4.94 -33.48 23.80
CA THR A 493 5.24 -34.87 23.47
C THR A 493 6.72 -35.03 23.17
N PRO A 494 7.45 -35.93 23.87
CA PRO A 494 8.82 -36.25 23.51
C PRO A 494 8.88 -36.70 22.05
N SER A 495 9.66 -35.99 21.23
CA SER A 495 9.86 -36.37 19.84
C SER A 495 10.44 -37.79 19.78
N GLN A 496 9.87 -38.63 18.92
CA GLN A 496 10.41 -39.98 18.72
C GLN A 496 11.83 -39.88 18.15
N GLU A 497 12.71 -40.79 18.56
CA GLU A 497 14.12 -40.80 18.14
C GLU A 497 14.28 -40.68 16.61
N VAL A 498 13.38 -41.32 15.86
CA VAL A 498 13.32 -41.24 14.38
C VAL A 498 13.04 -39.82 13.89
N GLN A 499 12.10 -39.09 14.52
CA GLN A 499 11.79 -37.70 14.16
C GLN A 499 12.92 -36.76 14.53
N LEU A 500 13.60 -37.03 15.65
CA LEU A 500 14.75 -36.25 16.11
C LEU A 500 15.95 -36.44 15.17
N LEU A 501 16.21 -37.67 14.73
CA LEU A 501 17.22 -37.99 13.72
C LEU A 501 16.88 -37.39 12.36
N MET A 502 15.61 -37.46 11.91
CA MET A 502 15.16 -36.79 10.68
C MET A 502 15.28 -35.27 10.77
N GLY A 503 14.97 -34.69 11.92
CA GLY A 503 15.12 -33.27 12.18
C GLY A 503 16.58 -32.84 12.16
N LEU A 504 17.47 -33.62 12.78
CA LEU A 504 18.91 -33.38 12.72
C LEU A 504 19.44 -33.54 11.30
N ASP A 505 19.05 -34.58 10.57
CA ASP A 505 19.53 -34.79 9.20
C ASP A 505 19.04 -33.69 8.23
N LYS A 506 17.84 -33.15 8.47
CA LYS A 506 17.23 -32.12 7.62
C LYS A 506 17.63 -30.69 7.98
N TYR A 507 17.87 -30.41 9.26
CA TYR A 507 18.04 -29.04 9.78
C TYR A 507 19.35 -28.81 10.53
N SER A 508 20.23 -29.82 10.65
CA SER A 508 21.57 -29.62 11.21
C SER A 508 22.42 -28.73 10.32
N LEU A 509 23.29 -27.93 10.94
CA LEU A 509 24.34 -27.16 10.28
C LEU A 509 25.32 -28.04 9.48
N LEU A 510 25.35 -29.34 9.74
CA LEU A 510 26.18 -30.34 9.07
C LEU A 510 25.41 -31.16 8.02
N ALA A 511 24.11 -30.89 7.81
CA ALA A 511 23.30 -31.57 6.82
C ALA A 511 23.91 -31.37 5.42
N ALA A 512 24.14 -32.47 4.70
CA ALA A 512 24.68 -32.41 3.35
C ALA A 512 23.69 -31.64 2.44
N LYS A 513 24.17 -30.60 1.75
CA LYS A 513 23.34 -29.85 0.79
C LYS A 513 22.72 -30.82 -0.21
N PRO A 514 21.40 -30.75 -0.47
CA PRO A 514 20.79 -31.58 -1.50
C PRO A 514 21.42 -31.24 -2.85
N LYS A 515 21.95 -32.26 -3.54
CA LYS A 515 22.43 -32.11 -4.91
C LYS A 515 21.26 -31.66 -5.78
N PRO A 516 21.46 -30.68 -6.69
CA PRO A 516 20.41 -30.31 -7.63
C PRO A 516 20.01 -31.54 -8.46
N GLN A 517 18.71 -31.83 -8.48
CA GLN A 517 18.14 -32.91 -9.27
C GLN A 517 18.50 -32.70 -10.75
N SER A 518 19.30 -33.61 -11.28
CA SER A 518 19.49 -33.78 -12.71
C SER A 518 18.13 -34.11 -13.34
N GLN A 519 17.79 -33.37 -14.40
CA GLN A 519 16.64 -33.59 -15.25
C GLN A 519 16.47 -35.08 -15.56
N LYS A 520 15.31 -35.65 -15.19
CA LYS A 520 14.89 -36.97 -15.67
C LYS A 520 14.65 -36.88 -17.17
N VAL A 521 15.54 -37.50 -17.92
CA VAL A 521 15.32 -37.86 -19.33
C VAL A 521 14.20 -38.88 -19.38
N GLU A 522 13.15 -38.55 -20.12
CA GLU A 522 12.01 -39.40 -20.42
C GLU A 522 12.45 -40.51 -21.38
N ILE A 523 12.54 -41.75 -20.90
CA ILE A 523 12.81 -42.93 -21.73
C ILE A 523 11.45 -43.50 -22.18
N LYS A 524 11.20 -43.47 -23.49
CA LYS A 524 10.10 -44.19 -24.14
C LYS A 524 10.35 -45.69 -24.03
N GLU A 525 9.43 -46.43 -23.39
CA GLU A 525 9.37 -47.88 -23.49
C GLU A 525 8.54 -48.29 -24.71
N GLU A 526 9.17 -49.04 -25.62
CA GLU A 526 8.53 -49.80 -26.68
C GLU A 526 7.86 -51.05 -26.09
N THR A 527 6.58 -51.24 -26.40
CA THR A 527 5.83 -52.47 -26.12
C THR A 527 6.17 -53.55 -27.14
N PRO A 528 6.48 -54.80 -26.73
CA PRO A 528 6.43 -55.94 -27.63
C PRO A 528 5.07 -56.64 -27.52
N THR A 529 4.42 -56.80 -28.66
CA THR A 529 3.25 -57.66 -28.89
C THR A 529 3.63 -59.15 -28.86
N PRO A 530 2.64 -60.01 -28.63
CA PRO A 530 2.35 -61.13 -29.52
C PRO A 530 1.23 -60.78 -30.52
#